data_AF-A0LFT9-F1
#
_entry.id   AF-A0LFT9-F1
#
_cell.length_a   1.000
_cell.length_b   1.000
_cell.length_c   1.000
_cell.angle_alpha   90.00
_cell.angle_beta   90.00
_cell.angle_gamma   90.00
#
_symmetry.space_group_name_H-M   'P 1'
#
loop_
_entity.id
_entity.type
_entity.pdbx_description
1 polymer ?
#
loop_
_entity_poly.entity_id
_entity_poly.type
_entity_poly.pdbx_seq_one_letter_code
_entity_poly.pdbx_strand_id
1 'polypeptide(L)'
;MIFLNPLLGMAAGATAGTVGGALADVGINGKFMKELAAQLHPNSSALFVLARKATPDKVLDEIKGTGGKILQTSLSHENEAKLAAVLADNQ
;
A
#
# COMPACT_ATOMS: atom_id res chain seq x y z
N MET A 1 32.01 -24.18 4.57
CA MET A 1 30.62 -24.07 5.06
C MET A 1 29.76 -23.55 3.91
N ILE A 2 28.85 -24.38 3.41
CA ILE A 2 27.94 -24.07 2.31
C ILE A 2 26.82 -23.20 2.89
N PHE A 3 26.82 -21.92 2.52
CA PHE A 3 25.65 -21.08 2.72
C PHE A 3 24.51 -21.65 1.89
N LEU A 4 23.47 -22.15 2.58
CA LEU A 4 22.24 -22.60 1.96
C LEU A 4 21.67 -21.47 1.10
N ASN A 5 21.80 -21.68 -0.20
CA ASN A 5 21.32 -20.86 -1.26
C ASN A 5 19.83 -20.46 -1.05
N PRO A 6 19.51 -19.18 -0.75
CA PRO A 6 18.12 -18.73 -0.64
C PRO A 6 17.37 -18.83 -1.98
N LEU A 7 18.07 -19.08 -3.10
CA LEU A 7 17.47 -19.28 -4.42
C LEU A 7 16.85 -20.68 -4.62
N LEU A 8 17.10 -21.65 -3.73
CA LEU A 8 16.52 -23.00 -3.82
C LEU A 8 15.18 -23.16 -3.08
N GLY A 9 14.87 -22.28 -2.12
CA GLY A 9 13.59 -22.29 -1.39
C GLY A 9 12.49 -21.42 -2.00
N MET A 10 12.85 -20.50 -2.89
CA MET A 10 11.92 -19.59 -3.58
C MET A 10 11.67 -20.03 -5.04
N ALA A 11 11.80 -21.33 -5.30
CA ALA A 11 11.35 -21.93 -6.55
C ALA A 11 9.81 -21.92 -6.58
N ALA A 12 9.27 -20.98 -7.35
CA ALA A 12 7.99 -21.07 -8.04
C ALA A 12 6.73 -21.34 -7.19
N GLY A 13 5.95 -20.30 -6.89
CA GLY A 13 4.49 -20.49 -6.86
C GLY A 13 3.74 -20.21 -5.55
N ALA A 14 4.36 -19.63 -4.51
CA ALA A 14 3.57 -18.89 -3.50
C ALA A 14 3.18 -17.49 -4.05
N THR A 15 2.70 -17.47 -5.30
CA THR A 15 2.42 -16.25 -6.05
C THR A 15 1.12 -15.64 -5.54
N ALA A 16 1.19 -14.64 -4.68
CA ALA A 16 0.15 -13.62 -4.44
C ALA A 16 -1.30 -14.05 -4.08
N GLY A 17 -1.65 -15.34 -4.03
CA GLY A 17 -3.04 -15.79 -3.91
C GLY A 17 -3.68 -15.52 -2.55
N THR A 18 -2.90 -15.67 -1.46
CA THR A 18 -3.40 -15.47 -0.09
C THR A 18 -3.44 -14.00 0.32
N VAL A 19 -2.44 -13.20 -0.11
CA VAL A 19 -2.41 -11.75 0.14
C VAL A 19 -3.44 -11.03 -0.73
N GLY A 20 -3.57 -11.41 -2.02
CA GLY A 20 -4.55 -10.82 -2.93
C GLY A 20 -6.00 -11.07 -2.52
N GLY A 21 -6.32 -12.22 -1.94
CA GLY A 21 -7.67 -12.52 -1.42
C GLY A 21 -8.10 -11.61 -0.27
N ALA A 22 -7.24 -11.43 0.74
CA ALA A 22 -7.52 -10.55 1.87
C ALA A 22 -7.60 -9.05 1.47
N LEU A 23 -6.85 -8.64 0.45
CA LEU A 23 -6.90 -7.29 -0.11
C LEU A 23 -8.18 -7.06 -0.95
N ALA A 24 -8.65 -8.09 -1.66
CA ALA A 24 -9.91 -8.01 -2.41
C ALA A 24 -11.11 -7.77 -1.50
N ASP A 25 -11.14 -8.39 -0.32
CA ASP A 25 -12.20 -8.18 0.70
C ASP A 25 -12.26 -6.74 1.22
N VAL A 26 -11.19 -5.97 1.09
CA VAL A 26 -11.14 -4.54 1.46
C VAL A 26 -11.21 -3.61 0.25
N GLY A 27 -11.62 -4.11 -0.91
CA GLY A 27 -11.87 -3.34 -2.13
C GLY A 27 -10.68 -3.21 -3.09
N ILE A 28 -9.54 -3.85 -2.79
CA ILE A 28 -8.35 -3.84 -3.64
C ILE A 28 -8.42 -5.04 -4.59
N ASN A 29 -8.96 -4.85 -5.78
CA ASN A 29 -9.14 -5.93 -6.74
C ASN A 29 -7.84 -6.28 -7.49
N GLY A 30 -7.82 -7.47 -8.12
CA GLY A 30 -6.64 -7.96 -8.85
C GLY A 30 -6.25 -7.12 -10.08
N LYS A 31 -7.18 -6.34 -10.65
CA LYS A 31 -6.88 -5.42 -11.77
C LYS A 31 -6.06 -4.23 -11.27
N PHE A 32 -6.48 -3.62 -10.16
CA PHE A 32 -5.73 -2.55 -9.51
C PHE A 32 -4.32 -3.01 -9.11
N MET A 33 -4.17 -4.20 -8.51
CA MET A 33 -2.85 -4.72 -8.13
C MET A 33 -1.92 -4.90 -9.34
N LYS A 34 -2.44 -5.34 -10.48
CA LYS A 34 -1.66 -5.45 -11.72
C LYS A 34 -1.24 -4.07 -12.24
N GLU A 35 -2.14 -3.11 -12.24
CA GLU A 35 -1.84 -1.73 -12.67
C GLU A 35 -0.83 -1.06 -11.73
N LEU A 36 -0.99 -1.23 -10.42
CA LEU A 36 -0.05 -0.73 -9.41
C LEU A 36 1.33 -1.35 -9.58
N ALA A 37 1.40 -2.68 -9.76
CA ALA A 37 2.67 -3.37 -9.97
C ALA A 37 3.38 -2.89 -11.25
N ALA A 38 2.63 -2.55 -12.30
CA ALA A 38 3.18 -1.99 -13.52
C ALA A 38 3.67 -0.54 -13.36
N GLN A 39 3.13 0.21 -12.39
CA GLN A 39 3.51 1.59 -12.08
C GLN A 39 4.61 1.69 -11.00
N LEU A 40 4.96 0.57 -10.37
CA LEU A 40 6.01 0.55 -9.36
C LEU A 40 7.38 0.51 -10.04
N HIS A 41 8.16 1.56 -9.84
CA HIS A 41 9.49 1.71 -10.42
C HIS A 41 10.56 1.35 -9.39
N PRO A 42 11.79 1.02 -9.82
CA PRO A 42 12.91 0.91 -8.89
C PRO A 42 13.04 2.18 -8.04
N ASN A 43 13.27 2.02 -6.73
CA ASN A 43 13.25 3.08 -5.72
C ASN A 43 11.88 3.71 -5.42
N SER A 44 10.77 3.05 -5.75
CA SER A 44 9.43 3.43 -5.27
C SER A 44 8.80 2.36 -4.39
N SER A 45 7.83 2.78 -3.57
CA SER A 45 7.07 1.91 -2.67
C SER A 45 5.60 2.29 -2.69
N ALA A 46 4.73 1.30 -2.51
CA ALA A 46 3.30 1.51 -2.31
C ALA A 46 2.92 1.08 -0.90
N LEU A 47 2.14 1.92 -0.20
CA LEU A 47 1.64 1.66 1.14
C LEU A 47 0.13 1.42 1.08
N PHE A 48 -0.32 0.34 1.73
CA PHE A 48 -1.73 0.03 1.90
C PHE A 48 -2.11 0.17 3.37
N VAL A 49 -3.09 1.01 3.69
CA VAL A 49 -3.51 1.28 5.06
C VAL A 49 -4.96 0.84 5.24
N LEU A 50 -5.20 -0.07 6.19
CA LEU A 50 -6.55 -0.50 6.58
C LEU A 50 -6.90 0.05 7.96
N ALA A 51 -7.70 1.10 8.00
CA ALA A 51 -8.16 1.73 9.23
C ALA A 51 -9.59 1.27 9.60
N ARG A 52 -9.73 0.37 10.58
CA ARG A 52 -11.05 -0.15 11.03
C ARG A 52 -11.60 0.51 12.31
N LYS A 53 -10.72 0.75 13.28
CA LYS A 53 -11.01 1.45 14.55
C LYS A 53 -9.90 2.45 14.82
N ALA A 54 -9.63 3.30 13.84
CA ALA A 54 -8.63 4.36 13.98
C ALA A 54 -9.34 5.69 14.21
N THR A 55 -8.77 6.54 15.05
CA THR A 55 -9.05 7.98 15.07
C THR A 55 -8.33 8.60 13.86
N PRO A 56 -9.05 9.13 12.85
CA PRO A 56 -8.46 9.69 11.64
C PRO A 56 -7.35 10.70 11.95
N ASP A 57 -7.54 11.53 12.97
CA ASP A 57 -6.60 12.56 13.38
C ASP A 57 -5.21 12.01 13.74
N LYS A 58 -5.16 10.86 14.43
CA LYS A 58 -3.89 10.20 14.78
C LYS A 58 -3.17 9.62 13.57
N VAL A 59 -3.92 9.10 12.62
CA VAL A 59 -3.36 8.56 11.37
C VAL A 59 -2.81 9.68 10.50
N LEU A 60 -3.53 10.81 10.45
CA LEU A 60 -3.06 12.01 9.76
C LEU A 60 -1.78 12.58 10.40
N ASP A 61 -1.70 12.65 11.72
CA ASP A 61 -0.50 13.10 12.42
C ASP A 61 0.74 12.24 12.10
N GLU A 62 0.58 10.91 12.06
CA GLU A 62 1.68 9.97 11.77
C GLU A 62 2.10 9.96 10.29
N ILE A 63 1.17 10.25 9.38
CA ILE A 63 1.43 10.30 7.93
C ILE A 63 1.92 11.68 7.48
N LYS A 64 1.77 12.71 8.33
CA LYS A 64 2.31 14.04 8.05
C LYS A 64 3.82 13.95 7.85
N GLY A 65 4.33 14.57 6.79
CA GLY A 65 5.78 14.54 6.53
C GLY A 65 6.22 13.42 5.59
N THR A 66 5.43 12.34 5.42
CA THR A 66 5.88 11.20 4.61
C THR A 66 5.89 11.49 3.12
N GLY A 67 5.10 12.48 2.69
CA GLY A 67 4.84 12.74 1.28
C GLY A 67 4.10 11.58 0.61
N GLY A 68 3.88 11.69 -0.70
CA GLY A 68 3.31 10.64 -1.53
C GLY A 68 2.00 11.03 -2.22
N LYS A 69 1.52 10.13 -3.08
CA LYS A 69 0.31 10.33 -3.88
C LYS A 69 -0.78 9.35 -3.44
N ILE A 70 -1.98 9.85 -3.23
CA ILE A 70 -3.17 9.02 -3.04
C ILE A 70 -3.50 8.36 -4.38
N LEU A 71 -3.47 7.03 -4.42
CA LEU A 71 -3.79 6.25 -5.63
C LEU A 71 -5.26 5.82 -5.65
N GLN A 72 -5.76 5.38 -4.49
CA GLN A 72 -7.15 4.97 -4.29
C GLN A 72 -7.49 5.10 -2.81
N THR A 73 -8.72 5.53 -2.52
CA THR A 73 -9.22 5.65 -1.15
C THR A 73 -10.70 5.29 -1.09
N SER A 74 -11.12 4.77 0.05
CA SER A 74 -12.54 4.57 0.39
C SER A 74 -13.06 5.62 1.39
N LEU A 75 -12.24 6.63 1.70
CA LEU A 75 -12.62 7.74 2.58
C LEU A 75 -13.67 8.63 1.91
N SER A 76 -14.42 9.39 2.73
CA SER A 76 -15.25 10.47 2.20
C SER A 76 -14.37 11.57 1.60
N HIS A 77 -14.92 12.34 0.67
CA HIS A 77 -14.23 13.46 0.01
C HIS A 77 -13.58 14.43 1.02
N GLU A 78 -14.25 14.71 2.13
CA GLU A 78 -13.72 15.58 3.18
C GLU A 78 -12.46 15.00 3.85
N ASN A 79 -12.48 13.70 4.17
CA ASN A 79 -11.35 13.03 4.82
C ASN A 79 -10.21 12.78 3.85
N GLU A 80 -10.51 12.50 2.59
CA GLU A 80 -9.50 12.43 1.52
C GLU A 80 -8.81 13.78 1.34
N ALA A 81 -9.54 14.89 1.32
CA ALA A 81 -8.95 16.23 1.20
C ALA A 81 -8.01 16.55 2.37
N LYS A 82 -8.37 16.16 3.60
CA LYS A 82 -7.49 16.28 4.78
C LYS A 82 -6.23 15.44 4.62
N LEU A 83 -6.36 14.19 4.18
CA LEU A 83 -5.21 13.31 3.92
C LEU A 83 -4.30 13.89 2.83
N ALA A 84 -4.87 14.39 1.74
CA ALA A 84 -4.12 14.99 0.65
C ALA A 84 -3.33 16.23 1.11
N ALA A 85 -3.95 17.09 1.93
CA ALA A 85 -3.29 18.27 2.49
C ALA A 85 -2.08 17.90 3.36
N VAL A 86 -2.21 16.86 4.18
CA VAL A 86 -1.15 16.35 5.07
C VAL A 86 0.02 15.74 4.28
N LEU A 87 -0.27 15.08 3.16
CA LEU A 87 0.74 14.49 2.27
C LEU A 87 1.43 15.54 1.38
N ALA A 88 0.73 16.60 0.98
CA ALA A 88 1.24 17.64 0.10
C ALA A 88 2.28 18.56 0.75
N ASP A 89 2.38 18.57 2.08
CA ASP A 89 3.24 19.46 2.89
C ASP A 89 4.77 19.21 2.70
N ASN A 90 5.17 18.34 1.77
CA ASN A 90 6.58 17.95 1.52
C ASN A 90 6.96 17.99 0.03
N GLN A 91 6.43 18.95 -0.73
CA GLN A 91 6.90 19.24 -2.10
C GLN A 91 7.94 20.35 -2.14
#